data_AF-A0A099J2E1-F1
#
_entry.id   AF-A0A099J2E1-F1
#
_cell.length_a   1.000
_cell.length_b   1.000
_cell.length_c   1.000
_cell.angle_alpha   90.00
_cell.angle_beta   90.00
_cell.angle_gamma   90.00
#
_symmetry.space_group_name_H-M   'P 1'
#
loop_
_entity.id
_entity.type
_entity.pdbx_description
1 polymer ?
#
loop_
_entity_poly.entity_id
_entity_poly.type
_entity_poly.pdbx_seq_one_letter_code
_entity_poly.pdbx_strand_id
1 'polypeptide(L)'
;MKITRSTTALTASALAAGVLLALGAPLAASAHVSAVPSSTAAGSSSVVTFATSHGCEGSPTTSMAFTIPESIASVSPTITPGWDVAKVAVDLATPIDDGHGNEVTTRTGQIVYTAQTPLEDGFRTTFALSVSLPADAAGETLEFPVLQTCEVGANDWSDSTVEGEDEPASPAPFITVTAATGDEHGHDAAAVVDTHDAAADTTAAAASSDDVLARVLGVGGLAVGAVGIVLAVTARRKQSA
;
A
#
# COMPACT_ATOMS: atom_id res chain seq x y z
N MET A 1 -48.29 -10.38 50.57
CA MET A 1 -46.87 -10.57 50.22
C MET A 1 -46.80 -11.18 48.82
N LYS A 2 -46.57 -10.36 47.80
CA LYS A 2 -46.28 -10.82 46.43
C LYS A 2 -45.05 -10.04 45.95
N ILE A 3 -43.99 -10.79 45.70
CA ILE A 3 -42.66 -10.30 45.31
C ILE A 3 -42.73 -10.01 43.81
N THR A 4 -42.67 -8.74 43.44
CA THR A 4 -42.52 -8.31 42.04
C THR A 4 -41.04 -8.41 41.68
N ARG A 5 -40.66 -9.41 40.87
CA ARG A 5 -39.29 -9.54 40.35
C ARG A 5 -39.10 -8.60 39.17
N SER A 6 -38.16 -7.67 39.34
CA SER A 6 -37.68 -6.74 38.32
C SER A 6 -36.99 -7.49 37.18
N THR A 7 -37.53 -7.38 35.96
CA THR A 7 -36.96 -7.97 34.72
C THR A 7 -36.40 -6.92 33.76
N THR A 8 -36.14 -5.70 34.24
CA THR A 8 -35.66 -4.58 33.39
C THR A 8 -34.14 -4.46 33.29
N ALA A 9 -33.37 -5.32 33.96
CA ALA A 9 -31.91 -5.19 34.03
C ALA A 9 -31.12 -5.89 32.91
N LEU A 10 -31.77 -6.65 32.01
CA LEU A 10 -31.07 -7.50 31.05
C LEU A 10 -30.98 -6.95 29.61
N THR A 11 -31.70 -5.89 29.26
CA THR A 11 -31.69 -5.33 27.89
C THR A 11 -30.80 -4.10 27.71
N ALA A 12 -30.33 -3.47 28.79
CA ALA A 12 -29.40 -2.33 28.71
C ALA A 12 -27.95 -2.76 28.38
N SER A 13 -27.60 -4.02 28.62
CA SER A 13 -26.21 -4.53 28.50
C SER A 13 -25.79 -4.84 27.06
N ALA A 14 -26.75 -5.12 26.17
CA ALA A 14 -26.44 -5.51 24.78
C ALA A 14 -26.11 -4.32 23.88
N LEU A 15 -26.70 -3.14 24.13
CA LEU A 15 -26.44 -1.93 23.34
C LEU A 15 -25.09 -1.28 23.68
N ALA A 16 -24.61 -1.42 24.93
CA ALA A 16 -23.30 -0.92 25.33
C ALA A 16 -22.14 -1.74 24.72
N ALA A 17 -22.31 -3.06 24.58
CA ALA A 17 -21.30 -3.93 23.98
C ALA A 17 -21.11 -3.70 22.47
N GLY A 18 -22.18 -3.38 21.73
CA GLY A 18 -22.10 -3.10 20.30
C GLY A 18 -21.42 -1.78 19.93
N VAL A 19 -21.57 -0.74 20.76
CA VAL A 19 -20.94 0.58 20.53
C VAL A 19 -19.45 0.55 20.86
N LEU A 20 -19.03 -0.23 21.86
CA LEU A 20 -17.62 -0.39 22.21
C LEU A 20 -16.82 -1.18 21.15
N LEU A 21 -17.44 -2.15 20.46
CA LEU A 21 -16.77 -2.87 19.36
C LEU A 21 -16.66 -2.04 18.07
N ALA A 22 -17.54 -1.06 17.84
CA ALA A 22 -17.46 -0.18 16.67
C ALA A 22 -16.43 0.96 16.82
N LEU A 23 -16.06 1.31 18.06
CA LEU A 23 -15.01 2.30 18.37
C LEU A 23 -13.62 1.66 18.56
N GLY A 24 -13.54 0.33 18.57
CA GLY A 24 -12.32 -0.45 18.78
C GLY A 24 -11.73 -1.05 17.51
N ALA A 25 -12.23 -0.69 16.32
CA ALA A 25 -11.40 -0.84 15.13
C ALA A 25 -10.20 0.08 15.35
N PRO A 26 -8.95 -0.43 15.40
CA PRO A 26 -7.81 0.45 15.47
C PRO A 26 -7.92 1.35 14.25
N LEU A 27 -8.17 2.63 14.48
CA LEU A 27 -7.72 3.68 13.59
C LEU A 27 -6.20 3.66 13.69
N ALA A 28 -5.58 2.59 13.20
CA ALA A 28 -4.24 2.67 12.68
C ALA A 28 -4.39 3.59 11.46
N ALA A 29 -4.45 4.90 11.73
CA ALA A 29 -4.13 5.88 10.71
C ALA A 29 -2.80 5.41 10.14
N SER A 30 -2.79 5.03 8.87
CA SER A 30 -1.62 4.43 8.21
C SER A 30 -0.46 5.43 8.31
N ALA A 31 0.37 5.21 9.33
CA ALA A 31 1.57 5.97 9.65
C ALA A 31 2.79 5.38 8.93
N HIS A 32 2.65 4.17 8.39
CA HIS A 32 3.73 3.48 7.72
C HIS A 32 3.97 4.12 6.35
N VAL A 33 5.25 4.25 5.99
CA VAL A 33 5.60 4.53 4.60
C VAL A 33 5.13 3.34 3.76
N SER A 34 4.45 3.61 2.64
CA SER A 34 3.98 2.58 1.72
C SER A 34 4.70 2.68 0.38
N ALA A 35 4.93 1.55 -0.27
CA ALA A 35 5.46 1.46 -1.63
C ALA A 35 4.33 1.11 -2.60
N VAL A 36 4.03 2.00 -3.55
CA VAL A 36 2.99 1.79 -4.56
C VAL A 36 3.65 1.68 -5.93
N PRO A 37 3.79 0.46 -6.49
CA PRO A 37 4.37 0.26 -7.82
C PRO A 37 3.36 0.53 -8.94
N SER A 38 3.83 1.07 -10.07
CA SER A 38 3.02 1.19 -11.30
C SER A 38 2.89 -0.13 -12.06
N SER A 39 3.83 -1.06 -11.85
CA SER A 39 3.85 -2.42 -12.39
C SER A 39 4.57 -3.34 -11.40
N THR A 40 4.15 -4.59 -11.31
CA THR A 40 4.85 -5.62 -10.53
C THR A 40 5.44 -6.73 -11.40
N ALA A 41 5.25 -6.71 -12.71
CA ALA A 41 5.70 -7.79 -13.59
C ALA A 41 7.24 -7.91 -13.61
N ALA A 42 7.75 -9.12 -13.44
CA ALA A 42 9.18 -9.41 -13.56
C ALA A 42 9.74 -8.90 -14.90
N GLY A 43 10.92 -8.28 -14.87
CA GLY A 43 11.58 -7.69 -16.04
C GLY A 43 10.98 -6.35 -16.51
N SER A 44 9.88 -5.88 -15.92
CA SER A 44 9.28 -4.60 -16.29
C SER A 44 9.94 -3.41 -15.60
N SER A 45 9.82 -2.22 -16.21
CA SER A 45 10.11 -0.96 -15.53
C SER A 45 8.93 -0.55 -14.67
N SER A 46 9.18 -0.24 -13.39
CA SER A 46 8.15 0.19 -12.45
C SER A 46 8.52 1.54 -11.84
N VAL A 47 7.52 2.42 -11.70
CA VAL A 47 7.62 3.61 -10.86
C VAL A 47 7.05 3.25 -9.50
N VAL A 48 7.92 3.17 -8.50
CA VAL A 48 7.54 2.92 -7.11
C VAL A 48 7.38 4.25 -6.40
N THR A 49 6.15 4.55 -5.98
CA THR A 49 5.82 5.79 -5.27
C THR A 49 5.75 5.52 -3.77
N PHE A 50 6.57 6.25 -3.02
CA PHE A 50 6.58 6.29 -1.57
C PHE A 50 5.87 7.54 -1.08
N ALA A 51 5.18 7.45 0.06
CA ALA A 51 4.50 8.58 0.67
C ALA A 51 4.80 8.68 2.16
N THR A 52 4.96 9.91 2.65
CA THR A 52 5.00 10.23 4.09
C THR A 52 4.04 11.38 4.37
N SER A 53 3.30 11.28 5.47
CA SER A 53 2.24 12.24 5.85
C SER A 53 2.35 12.76 7.29
N HIS A 54 3.39 12.37 8.01
CA HIS A 54 3.65 12.87 9.36
C HIS A 54 5.16 12.90 9.65
N GLY A 55 5.52 13.69 10.64
CA GLY A 55 6.87 13.77 11.21
C GLY A 55 7.20 12.63 12.17
N CYS A 56 8.38 12.67 12.76
CA CYS A 56 8.82 11.72 13.79
C CYS A 56 8.27 12.20 15.12
N GLU A 57 7.26 11.51 15.66
CA GLU A 57 6.51 11.97 16.85
C GLU A 57 6.01 13.43 16.72
N GLY A 58 5.63 13.84 15.50
CA GLY A 58 5.21 15.22 15.16
C GLY A 58 6.35 16.20 14.85
N SER A 59 7.62 15.79 14.92
CA SER A 59 8.76 16.62 14.51
C SER A 59 8.90 16.69 12.99
N PRO A 60 9.11 17.87 12.39
CA PRO A 60 9.20 18.04 10.94
C PRO A 60 10.27 17.15 10.27
N THR A 61 9.93 16.56 9.12
CA THR A 61 10.83 15.67 8.36
C THR A 61 11.87 16.49 7.60
N THR A 62 13.15 16.13 7.75
CA THR A 62 14.28 16.79 7.09
C THR A 62 14.91 15.92 6.01
N SER A 63 14.81 14.59 6.10
CA SER A 63 15.41 13.67 5.13
C SER A 63 14.63 12.37 5.02
N MET A 64 14.62 11.80 3.82
CA MET A 64 14.10 10.47 3.51
C MET A 64 15.15 9.69 2.73
N ALA A 65 15.68 8.63 3.32
CA ALA A 65 16.68 7.77 2.70
C ALA A 65 16.08 6.40 2.36
N PHE A 66 16.08 6.05 1.07
CA PHE A 66 15.50 4.83 0.53
C PHE A 66 16.61 3.85 0.16
N THR A 67 16.69 2.74 0.86
CA THR A 67 17.64 1.66 0.54
C THR A 67 17.13 0.85 -0.65
N ILE A 68 18.01 0.59 -1.62
CA ILE A 68 17.66 -0.07 -2.87
C ILE A 68 18.06 -1.55 -2.77
N PRO A 69 17.10 -2.50 -2.96
CA PRO A 69 17.39 -3.93 -2.97
C PRO A 69 18.59 -4.29 -3.84
N GLU A 70 19.39 -5.28 -3.42
CA GLU A 70 20.59 -5.69 -4.17
C GLU A 70 20.28 -6.21 -5.57
N SER A 71 19.10 -6.82 -5.74
CA SER A 71 18.62 -7.32 -7.02
C SER A 71 18.25 -6.22 -8.02
N ILE A 72 18.07 -4.96 -7.57
CA ILE A 72 17.81 -3.83 -8.45
C ILE A 72 19.14 -3.21 -8.91
N ALA A 73 19.50 -3.48 -10.16
CA ALA A 73 20.73 -2.99 -10.77
C ALA A 73 20.69 -1.49 -11.10
N SER A 74 19.51 -0.95 -11.41
CA SER A 74 19.35 0.45 -11.83
C SER A 74 18.13 1.10 -11.21
N VAL A 75 18.33 2.33 -10.73
CA VAL A 75 17.29 3.20 -10.19
C VAL A 75 17.48 4.64 -10.63
N SER A 76 16.38 5.29 -10.99
CA SER A 76 16.31 6.70 -11.32
C SER A 76 15.31 7.40 -10.41
N PRO A 77 15.77 8.28 -9.50
CA PRO A 77 14.89 9.06 -8.65
C PRO A 77 14.23 10.19 -9.43
N THR A 78 12.97 10.47 -9.11
CA THR A 78 12.25 11.65 -9.60
C THR A 78 12.70 12.88 -8.82
N ILE A 79 12.85 14.03 -9.49
CA ILE A 79 13.09 15.30 -8.79
C ILE A 79 11.80 15.75 -8.11
N THR A 80 11.82 15.83 -6.78
CA THR A 80 10.67 16.29 -5.98
C THR A 80 10.85 17.77 -5.63
N PRO A 81 9.92 18.67 -5.99
CA PRO A 81 10.03 20.09 -5.67
C PRO A 81 10.23 20.35 -4.17
N GLY A 82 11.19 21.22 -3.83
CA GLY A 82 11.53 21.53 -2.44
C GLY A 82 12.46 20.50 -1.78
N TRP A 83 12.95 19.50 -2.51
CA TRP A 83 13.89 18.49 -2.02
C TRP A 83 15.11 18.38 -2.94
N ASP A 84 16.28 18.34 -2.34
CA ASP A 84 17.51 17.92 -3.00
C ASP A 84 17.56 16.38 -3.03
N VAL A 85 18.16 15.80 -4.07
CA VAL A 85 18.28 14.35 -4.20
C VAL A 85 19.71 13.92 -4.53
N ALA A 86 20.17 12.87 -3.86
CA ALA A 86 21.47 12.27 -4.06
C ALA A 86 21.37 10.75 -4.27
N LYS A 87 22.23 10.21 -5.14
CA LYS A 87 22.47 8.77 -5.29
C LYS A 87 23.71 8.39 -4.51
N VAL A 88 23.62 7.40 -3.63
CA VAL A 88 24.77 6.83 -2.92
C VAL A 88 25.16 5.52 -3.61
N ALA A 89 26.38 5.48 -4.14
CA ALA A 89 26.92 4.31 -4.80
C ALA A 89 27.40 3.27 -3.77
N VAL A 90 27.23 1.99 -4.12
CA VAL A 90 27.80 0.84 -3.41
C VAL A 90 28.45 -0.10 -4.43
N ASP A 91 29.46 -0.85 -3.99
CA ASP A 91 30.13 -1.83 -4.83
C ASP A 91 29.19 -3.00 -5.14
N LEU A 92 29.27 -3.51 -6.37
CA LEU A 92 28.64 -4.76 -6.78
C LEU A 92 29.52 -5.93 -6.35
N ALA A 93 28.91 -6.95 -5.74
CA ALA A 93 29.61 -8.19 -5.42
C ALA A 93 30.15 -8.90 -6.67
N THR A 94 29.41 -8.79 -7.78
CA THR A 94 29.78 -9.31 -9.10
C THR A 94 29.63 -8.19 -10.13
N PRO A 95 30.67 -7.83 -10.88
CA PRO A 95 30.56 -6.88 -11.98
C PRO A 95 29.52 -7.31 -13.01
N ILE A 96 28.82 -6.34 -13.59
CA ILE A 96 27.78 -6.58 -14.61
C ILE A 96 28.27 -5.96 -15.94
N ASP A 97 28.08 -6.66 -17.05
CA ASP A 97 28.35 -6.11 -18.38
C ASP A 97 27.23 -5.14 -18.79
N ASP A 98 27.59 -3.93 -19.22
CA ASP A 98 26.64 -2.90 -19.65
C ASP A 98 26.06 -3.10 -21.07
N GLY A 99 26.34 -4.24 -21.70
CA GLY A 99 25.98 -4.55 -23.08
C GLY A 99 26.88 -3.91 -24.13
N HIS A 100 27.86 -3.09 -23.71
CA HIS A 100 28.82 -2.39 -24.57
C HIS A 100 30.26 -2.84 -24.31
N GLY A 101 30.44 -3.91 -23.53
CA GLY A 101 31.75 -4.46 -23.16
C GLY A 101 32.46 -3.70 -22.05
N ASN A 102 31.76 -2.84 -21.30
CA ASN A 102 32.28 -2.25 -20.07
C ASN A 102 31.74 -3.01 -18.86
N GLU A 103 32.60 -3.16 -17.85
CA GLU A 103 32.18 -3.69 -16.55
C GLU A 103 31.65 -2.56 -15.66
N VAL A 104 30.43 -2.74 -15.16
CA VAL A 104 29.84 -1.94 -14.11
C VAL A 104 30.15 -2.60 -12.78
N THR A 105 30.92 -1.92 -11.94
CA THR A 105 31.35 -2.43 -10.62
C THR A 105 30.61 -1.80 -9.45
N THR A 106 29.74 -0.81 -9.72
CA THR A 106 28.98 -0.11 -8.68
C THR A 106 27.52 0.05 -9.08
N ARG A 107 26.61 0.00 -8.12
CA ARG A 107 25.19 0.35 -8.28
C ARG A 107 24.80 1.47 -7.33
N THR A 108 23.63 2.04 -7.51
CA THR A 108 23.04 2.93 -6.50
C THR A 108 22.43 2.08 -5.39
N GLY A 109 23.02 2.10 -4.20
CA GLY A 109 22.53 1.35 -3.03
C GLY A 109 21.52 2.14 -2.21
N GLN A 110 21.52 3.46 -2.30
CA GLN A 110 20.57 4.32 -1.59
C GLN A 110 20.25 5.59 -2.39
N ILE A 111 19.00 6.04 -2.27
CA ILE A 111 18.56 7.36 -2.73
C ILE A 111 18.23 8.20 -1.49
N VAL A 112 18.82 9.38 -1.37
CA VAL A 112 18.56 10.29 -0.25
C VAL A 112 17.90 11.55 -0.77
N TYR A 113 16.73 11.87 -0.23
CA TYR A 113 16.08 13.16 -0.42
C TYR A 113 16.25 14.00 0.83
N THR A 114 16.72 15.24 0.68
CA THR A 114 16.88 16.21 1.77
C THR A 114 15.99 17.41 1.53
N ALA A 115 15.20 17.78 2.52
CA ALA A 115 14.24 18.87 2.41
C ALA A 115 14.99 20.22 2.44
N GLN A 116 14.70 21.10 1.48
CA GLN A 116 15.20 22.49 1.51
C GLN A 116 14.55 23.29 2.64
N THR A 117 13.33 22.91 3.02
CA THR A 117 12.61 23.37 4.20
C THR A 117 11.96 22.14 4.84
N PRO A 118 12.12 21.90 6.16
CA PRO A 118 11.55 20.73 6.80
C PRO A 118 10.06 20.59 6.51
N LEU A 119 9.62 19.37 6.19
CA LEU A 119 8.21 19.07 5.96
C LEU A 119 7.50 19.00 7.32
N GLU A 120 6.68 20.01 7.60
CA GLU A 120 5.88 20.07 8.81
C GLU A 120 4.93 18.88 8.94
N ASP A 121 4.63 18.51 10.18
CA ASP A 121 3.69 17.44 10.49
C ASP A 121 2.28 17.75 9.94
N GLY A 122 1.58 16.69 9.50
CA GLY A 122 0.26 16.81 8.87
C GLY A 122 0.27 17.22 7.39
N PHE A 123 1.43 17.57 6.82
CA PHE A 123 1.61 17.72 5.38
C PHE A 123 2.16 16.44 4.76
N ARG A 124 1.75 16.19 3.52
CA ARG A 124 2.12 14.97 2.78
C ARG A 124 3.01 15.30 1.60
N THR A 125 4.03 14.48 1.40
CA THR A 125 4.83 14.46 0.17
C THR A 125 4.96 13.05 -0.38
N THR A 126 5.40 12.95 -1.63
CA THR A 126 5.66 11.67 -2.30
C THR A 126 7.02 11.68 -2.97
N PHE A 127 7.68 10.52 -2.96
CA PHE A 127 8.95 10.28 -3.64
C PHE A 127 8.75 9.13 -4.62
N ALA A 128 9.18 9.32 -5.87
CA ALA A 128 8.97 8.32 -6.91
C ALA A 128 10.32 7.85 -7.45
N LEU A 129 10.54 6.54 -7.41
CA LEU A 129 11.74 5.89 -7.93
C LEU A 129 11.36 5.03 -9.13
N SER A 130 11.96 5.30 -10.28
CA SER A 130 11.87 4.40 -11.43
C SER A 130 12.93 3.31 -11.28
N VAL A 131 12.50 2.06 -11.25
CA VAL A 131 13.35 0.87 -11.07
C VAL A 131 13.08 -0.13 -12.18
N SER A 132 14.11 -0.89 -12.55
CA SER A 132 13.95 -2.08 -13.38
C SER A 132 13.79 -3.29 -12.47
N LEU A 133 12.63 -3.95 -12.52
CA LEU A 133 12.40 -5.16 -11.73
C LEU A 133 13.21 -6.33 -12.34
N PRO A 134 13.83 -7.19 -11.51
CA PRO A 134 14.58 -8.34 -12.02
C PRO A 134 13.66 -9.28 -12.81
N ALA A 135 14.19 -9.87 -13.88
CA ALA A 135 13.43 -10.78 -14.75
C ALA A 135 13.16 -12.14 -14.10
N ASP A 136 14.00 -12.53 -13.14
CA ASP A 136 14.01 -13.80 -12.42
C ASP A 136 13.36 -13.72 -11.03
N ALA A 137 12.89 -12.55 -10.60
CA ALA A 137 12.32 -12.33 -9.26
C ALA A 137 10.82 -12.65 -9.14
N ALA A 138 10.22 -13.39 -10.07
CA ALA A 138 8.79 -13.68 -10.02
C ALA A 138 8.41 -14.45 -8.73
N GLY A 139 7.47 -13.90 -7.95
CA GLY A 139 7.07 -14.42 -6.65
C GLY A 139 7.90 -13.93 -5.47
N GLU A 140 8.96 -13.15 -5.71
CA GLU A 140 9.78 -12.56 -4.65
C GLU A 140 9.18 -11.25 -4.12
N THR A 141 9.49 -10.97 -2.86
CA THR A 141 9.20 -9.67 -2.23
C THR A 141 10.46 -8.83 -2.20
N LEU A 142 10.40 -7.63 -2.77
CA LEU A 142 11.48 -6.64 -2.73
C LEU A 142 11.15 -5.61 -1.66
N GLU A 143 11.94 -5.61 -0.59
CA GLU A 143 11.83 -4.64 0.51
C GLU A 143 12.68 -3.40 0.24
N PHE A 144 12.12 -2.23 0.50
CA PHE A 144 12.77 -0.93 0.35
C PHE A 144 12.83 -0.26 1.73
N PRO A 145 13.79 -0.60 2.60
CA PRO A 145 13.94 0.05 3.89
C PRO A 145 14.04 1.58 3.75
N VAL A 146 13.34 2.32 4.61
CA VAL A 146 13.30 3.78 4.59
C VAL A 146 13.66 4.36 5.94
N LEU A 147 14.72 5.17 5.97
CA LEU A 147 15.05 5.99 7.13
C LEU A 147 14.47 7.40 6.95
N GLN A 148 13.51 7.74 7.79
CA GLN A 148 12.96 9.09 7.91
C GLN A 148 13.69 9.82 9.04
N THR A 149 14.39 10.89 8.71
CA THR A 149 15.03 11.76 9.71
C THR A 149 14.20 13.03 9.89
N CYS A 150 14.02 13.45 11.13
CA CYS A 150 13.31 14.66 11.49
C CYS A 150 14.22 15.63 12.24
N GLU A 151 13.74 16.84 12.55
CA GLU A 151 14.51 17.77 13.37
C GLU A 151 14.81 17.20 14.76
N VAL A 152 13.88 16.40 15.30
CA VAL A 152 14.02 15.64 16.53
C VAL A 152 13.65 14.19 16.26
N GLY A 153 14.62 13.29 16.41
CA GLY A 153 14.42 11.86 16.25
C GLY A 153 14.41 11.38 14.79
N ALA A 154 14.07 10.10 14.63
CA ALA A 154 13.99 9.42 13.35
C ALA A 154 13.03 8.22 13.47
N ASN A 155 12.43 7.83 12.34
CA ASN A 155 11.73 6.56 12.19
C ASN A 155 12.50 5.68 11.20
N ASP A 156 12.81 4.45 11.59
CA ASP A 156 13.51 3.47 10.76
C ASP A 156 12.51 2.40 10.28
N TRP A 157 11.98 2.60 9.07
CA TRP A 157 11.03 1.69 8.44
C TRP A 157 11.80 0.57 7.74
N SER A 158 12.37 -0.34 8.53
CA SER A 158 13.28 -1.39 8.06
C SER A 158 12.92 -2.81 8.48
N ASP A 159 11.89 -2.99 9.32
CA ASP A 159 11.55 -4.31 9.83
C ASP A 159 10.96 -5.17 8.72
N SER A 160 11.56 -6.34 8.47
CA SER A 160 11.03 -7.28 7.48
C SER A 160 9.69 -7.86 7.94
N THR A 161 8.78 -8.05 6.99
CA THR A 161 7.46 -8.64 7.26
C THR A 161 7.49 -10.12 6.93
N VAL A 162 7.22 -10.97 7.93
CA VAL A 162 7.26 -12.44 7.79
C VAL A 162 5.84 -12.99 7.72
N GLU A 163 5.55 -13.84 6.74
CA GLU A 163 4.22 -14.44 6.59
C GLU A 163 3.87 -15.32 7.80
N GLY A 164 2.70 -15.06 8.40
CA GLY A 164 2.21 -15.80 9.55
C GLY A 164 2.67 -15.27 10.91
N GLU A 165 3.51 -14.23 10.93
CA GLU A 165 3.87 -13.48 12.15
C GLU A 165 3.03 -12.20 12.28
N ASP A 166 3.04 -11.60 13.48
CA ASP A 166 2.40 -10.31 13.72
C ASP A 166 3.13 -9.20 12.93
N GLU A 167 2.39 -8.17 12.49
CA GLU A 167 2.97 -7.03 11.78
C GLU A 167 4.02 -6.33 12.67
N PRO A 168 5.24 -6.05 12.16
CA PRO A 168 6.27 -5.40 12.94
C PRO A 168 5.91 -3.92 13.21
N ALA A 169 6.62 -3.30 14.14
CA ALA A 169 6.32 -1.92 14.55
C ALA A 169 6.73 -0.89 13.49
N SER A 170 7.76 -1.17 12.69
CA SER A 170 8.25 -0.27 11.65
C SER A 170 8.54 -1.04 10.36
N PRO A 171 7.49 -1.57 9.69
CA PRO A 171 7.66 -2.43 8.53
C PRO A 171 8.37 -1.70 7.39
N ALA A 172 9.32 -2.38 6.76
CA ALA A 172 9.89 -1.92 5.51
C ALA A 172 8.81 -1.89 4.41
N PRO A 173 8.66 -0.79 3.66
CA PRO A 173 7.84 -0.78 2.46
C PRO A 173 8.31 -1.85 1.48
N PHE A 174 7.40 -2.60 0.88
CA PHE A 174 7.79 -3.68 -0.04
C PHE A 174 6.86 -3.76 -1.26
N ILE A 175 7.32 -4.45 -2.30
CA ILE A 175 6.51 -4.86 -3.45
C ILE A 175 6.71 -6.35 -3.71
N THR A 176 5.64 -7.05 -4.08
CA THR A 176 5.74 -8.44 -4.54
C THR A 176 5.78 -8.46 -6.06
N VAL A 177 6.81 -9.08 -6.63
CA VAL A 177 7.01 -9.18 -8.07
C VAL A 177 6.13 -10.29 -8.61
N THR A 178 5.34 -9.98 -9.62
CA THR A 178 4.47 -10.93 -10.32
C THR A 178 5.19 -11.53 -11.52
N ALA A 179 4.65 -12.62 -12.06
CA ALA A 179 5.16 -13.21 -13.29
C ALA A 179 5.20 -12.16 -14.43
N ALA A 180 6.18 -12.29 -15.33
CA ALA A 180 6.25 -11.43 -16.50
C ALA A 180 4.93 -11.50 -17.30
N THR A 181 4.41 -10.34 -17.71
CA THR A 181 3.33 -10.26 -18.69
C THR A 181 3.95 -10.48 -20.06
N GLY A 182 3.45 -11.43 -20.83
CA GLY A 182 4.03 -11.90 -22.10
C GLY A 182 4.01 -10.93 -23.28
N ASP A 183 4.19 -9.63 -23.04
CA ASP A 183 4.37 -8.64 -24.10
C ASP A 183 5.87 -8.53 -24.41
N GLU A 184 6.28 -9.42 -25.31
CA GLU A 184 7.56 -9.41 -25.99
C GLU A 184 7.83 -8.01 -26.55
N HIS A 185 8.78 -7.27 -25.97
CA HIS A 185 9.41 -6.14 -26.67
C HIS A 185 10.38 -6.71 -27.72
N GLY A 186 9.83 -7.40 -28.70
CA GLY A 186 10.49 -7.74 -29.96
C GLY A 186 10.48 -6.52 -30.86
N HIS A 187 11.64 -5.88 -31.00
CA HIS A 187 11.88 -4.97 -32.11
C HIS A 187 11.97 -5.77 -33.40
N ASP A 188 10.89 -5.85 -34.17
CA ASP A 188 11.00 -6.16 -35.58
C ASP A 188 9.95 -5.44 -36.45
N ALA A 189 10.53 -4.72 -37.41
CA ALA A 189 10.05 -4.14 -38.66
C ALA A 189 8.54 -4.02 -38.96
N ALA A 190 8.19 -2.80 -39.37
CA ALA A 190 7.00 -2.44 -40.11
C ALA A 190 6.73 -3.33 -41.34
N ALA A 191 5.48 -3.78 -41.50
CA ALA A 191 4.86 -3.99 -42.81
C ALA A 191 3.32 -4.07 -42.72
N VAL A 192 2.70 -3.03 -43.27
CA VAL A 192 1.47 -3.03 -44.09
C VAL A 192 0.12 -3.25 -43.39
N VAL A 193 -0.64 -2.15 -43.40
CA VAL A 193 -2.09 -2.02 -43.35
C VAL A 193 -2.82 -2.99 -44.30
N ASP A 194 -3.79 -3.74 -43.76
CA ASP A 194 -5.03 -4.00 -44.49
C ASP A 194 -6.23 -3.89 -43.56
N THR A 195 -7.21 -3.16 -44.06
CA THR A 195 -8.48 -2.79 -43.45
C THR A 195 -9.48 -3.92 -43.57
N HIS A 196 -10.18 -4.28 -42.48
CA HIS A 196 -11.59 -4.69 -42.58
C HIS A 196 -12.39 -4.29 -41.33
N ASP A 197 -13.60 -3.82 -41.64
CA ASP A 197 -14.57 -3.12 -40.82
C ASP A 197 -15.46 -4.07 -39.99
N ALA A 198 -16.04 -3.48 -38.94
CA ALA A 198 -17.24 -3.86 -38.19
C ALA A 198 -17.30 -5.21 -37.45
N ALA A 199 -17.34 -5.14 -36.11
CA ALA A 199 -18.61 -5.12 -35.38
C ALA A 199 -18.36 -4.97 -33.87
N ALA A 200 -19.13 -4.06 -33.26
CA ALA A 200 -19.26 -3.96 -31.82
C ALA A 200 -19.86 -5.25 -31.25
N ASP A 201 -19.27 -5.80 -30.19
CA ASP A 201 -20.07 -6.48 -29.19
C ASP A 201 -19.52 -6.20 -27.79
N THR A 202 -20.43 -5.76 -26.94
CA THR A 202 -20.15 -5.28 -25.59
C THR A 202 -20.20 -6.49 -24.67
N THR A 203 -19.07 -7.19 -24.52
CA THR A 203 -19.03 -8.32 -23.59
C THR A 203 -18.84 -7.79 -22.18
N ALA A 204 -19.94 -7.86 -21.43
CA ALA A 204 -20.00 -7.67 -19.99
C ALA A 204 -18.83 -8.35 -19.28
N ALA A 205 -18.06 -7.56 -18.53
CA ALA A 205 -17.08 -8.08 -17.60
C ALA A 205 -17.78 -9.07 -16.66
N ALA A 206 -17.32 -10.32 -16.67
CA ALA A 206 -17.73 -11.31 -15.70
C ALA A 206 -17.41 -10.77 -14.30
N ALA A 207 -18.45 -10.33 -13.59
CA ALA A 207 -18.33 -10.00 -12.18
C ALA A 207 -17.82 -11.25 -11.47
N SER A 208 -16.61 -11.16 -10.90
CA SER A 208 -16.04 -12.19 -10.05
C SER A 208 -17.03 -12.52 -8.93
N SER A 209 -17.18 -13.80 -8.62
CA SER A 209 -18.16 -14.33 -7.66
C SER A 209 -18.09 -13.63 -6.29
N ASP A 210 -16.94 -13.07 -5.94
CA ASP A 210 -16.70 -12.31 -4.71
C ASP A 210 -17.47 -10.98 -4.66
N ASP A 211 -17.64 -10.27 -5.79
CA ASP A 211 -18.39 -9.02 -5.88
C ASP A 211 -19.90 -9.26 -5.68
N VAL A 212 -20.39 -10.40 -6.18
CA VAL A 212 -21.80 -10.81 -5.98
C VAL A 212 -22.04 -11.23 -4.53
N LEU A 213 -21.12 -11.99 -3.93
CA LEU A 213 -21.24 -12.43 -2.54
C LEU A 213 -21.19 -11.23 -1.59
N ALA A 214 -20.28 -10.27 -1.83
CA ALA A 214 -20.15 -9.05 -1.03
C ALA A 214 -21.42 -8.19 -1.09
N ARG A 215 -22.04 -8.03 -2.27
CA ARG A 215 -23.29 -7.29 -2.42
C ARG A 215 -24.48 -8.00 -1.77
N VAL A 216 -24.58 -9.32 -1.90
CA VAL A 216 -25.66 -10.11 -1.27
C VAL A 216 -25.57 -10.03 0.25
N LEU A 217 -24.36 -10.17 0.82
CA LEU A 217 -24.15 -10.04 2.26
C LEU A 217 -24.38 -8.61 2.75
N GLY A 218 -23.94 -7.59 1.98
CA GLY A 218 -24.17 -6.18 2.31
C GLY A 218 -25.65 -5.80 2.33
N VAL A 219 -26.41 -6.19 1.30
CA VAL A 219 -27.86 -5.95 1.22
C VAL A 219 -28.61 -6.76 2.29
N GLY A 220 -28.22 -8.03 2.50
CA GLY A 220 -28.78 -8.87 3.55
C GLY A 220 -28.58 -8.29 4.94
N GLY A 221 -27.39 -7.78 5.24
CA GLY A 221 -27.06 -7.12 6.50
C GLY A 221 -27.91 -5.86 6.74
N LEU A 222 -28.09 -5.01 5.72
CA LEU A 222 -28.94 -3.82 5.81
C LEU A 222 -30.41 -4.16 6.07
N ALA A 223 -30.93 -5.19 5.42
CA ALA A 223 -32.31 -5.63 5.62
C ALA A 223 -32.53 -6.14 7.05
N VAL A 224 -31.62 -6.96 7.56
CA VAL A 224 -31.68 -7.46 8.95
C VAL A 224 -31.56 -6.29 9.94
N GLY A 225 -30.66 -5.35 9.69
CA GLY A 225 -30.50 -4.14 10.50
C GLY A 225 -31.77 -3.29 10.55
N ALA A 226 -32.42 -3.06 9.41
CA ALA A 226 -33.66 -2.29 9.33
C ALA A 226 -34.81 -2.97 10.10
N VAL A 227 -34.96 -4.30 9.99
CA VAL A 227 -35.95 -5.06 10.76
C VAL A 227 -35.67 -4.96 12.25
N GLY A 228 -34.40 -5.05 12.66
CA GLY A 228 -33.99 -4.85 14.05
C GLY A 228 -34.41 -3.48 14.61
N ILE A 229 -34.21 -2.40 13.83
CA ILE A 229 -34.61 -1.04 14.21
C ILE A 229 -36.13 -0.94 14.38
N VAL A 230 -36.91 -1.49 13.44
CA VAL A 230 -38.38 -1.47 13.51
C VAL A 230 -38.90 -2.22 14.73
N LEU A 231 -38.34 -3.39 15.03
CA LEU A 231 -38.70 -4.17 16.22
C LEU A 231 -38.33 -3.45 17.53
N ALA A 232 -37.16 -2.79 17.58
CA ALA A 232 -36.75 -1.99 18.72
C ALA A 232 -37.68 -0.79 18.97
N VAL A 233 -38.08 -0.08 17.91
CA VAL A 233 -38.98 1.08 18.00
C VAL A 233 -40.38 0.66 18.44
N THR A 234 -40.91 -0.44 17.90
CA THR A 234 -42.25 -0.94 18.25
C THR A 234 -42.31 -1.50 19.67
N ALA A 235 -41.25 -2.18 20.13
CA ALA A 235 -41.13 -2.62 21.52
C ALA A 235 -41.05 -1.43 22.49
N ARG A 236 -40.29 -0.38 22.16
CA ARG A 236 -40.18 0.84 22.98
C ARG A 236 -41.52 1.58 23.10
N ARG A 237 -42.31 1.63 22.03
CA ARG A 237 -43.64 2.26 22.03
C ARG A 237 -44.67 1.52 22.89
N LYS A 238 -44.62 0.18 22.93
CA LYS A 238 -45.51 -0.63 23.78
C LYS A 238 -45.20 -0.52 25.28
N GLN A 239 -43.99 -0.11 25.65
CA GLN A 239 -43.60 0.09 27.05
C GLN A 239 -44.00 1.47 27.59
N SER A 240 -44.37 2.41 26.71
CA SER A 240 -44.75 3.79 27.07
C SER A 240 -46.26 4.05 27.03
N ALA A 241 -47.07 3.02 26.79
CA ALA A 241 -48.53 3.03 26.87
C ALA A 241 -48.98 2.12 28.03
#